data_AF-A0ABD4Z3M7-F1
#
_entry.id   AF-A0ABD4Z3M7-F1
#
_cell.length_a   1.000
_cell.length_b   1.000
_cell.length_c   1.000
_cell.angle_alpha   90.00
_cell.angle_beta   90.00
_cell.angle_gamma   90.00
#
_symmetry.space_group_name_H-M   'P 1'
#
loop_
_entity.id
_entity.type
_entity.pdbx_description
1 polymer ?
#
loop_
_entity_poly.entity_id
_entity_poly.type
_entity_poly.pdbx_seq_one_letter_code
_entity_poly.pdbx_strand_id
1 'polypeptide(L)'
;MYWDMAEEYLRRAKEDFSKGDFKQASEKILGVTALAVKAVAYMRSGSRLKSHGELWEYVNKLVIETSDEKLGRLWRTAISMHVNFYKNWASREEVERSLKDVEKFLEKLKKLCGK
;
A
#
# COMPACT_ATOMS: atom_id res chain seq x y z
N MET A 1 -1.97 0.76 -16.01
CA MET A 1 -1.84 -0.72 -15.85
C MET A 1 -1.73 -1.13 -14.39
N TYR A 2 -0.65 -0.85 -13.64
CA TYR A 2 -0.60 -1.15 -12.20
C TYR A 2 -1.23 -0.07 -11.31
N TRP A 3 -1.04 1.20 -11.67
CA TRP A 3 -1.56 2.33 -10.88
C TRP A 3 -3.09 2.37 -10.86
N ASP A 4 -3.73 2.24 -12.03
CA ASP A 4 -5.19 2.20 -12.14
C ASP A 4 -5.80 1.03 -11.33
N MET A 5 -5.11 -0.12 -11.32
CA MET A 5 -5.52 -1.25 -10.47
C MET A 5 -5.39 -0.94 -8.99
N ALA A 6 -4.35 -0.20 -8.58
CA ALA A 6 -4.18 0.23 -7.19
C ALA A 6 -5.30 1.21 -6.77
N GLU A 7 -5.69 2.15 -7.64
CA GLU A 7 -6.78 3.09 -7.39
C GLU A 7 -8.15 2.36 -7.29
N GLU A 8 -8.42 1.40 -8.18
CA GLU A 8 -9.63 0.57 -8.11
C GLU A 8 -9.65 -0.32 -6.85
N TYR A 9 -8.51 -0.92 -6.48
CA TYR A 9 -8.42 -1.70 -5.24
C TYR A 9 -8.61 -0.84 -3.99
N LEU A 10 -8.15 0.42 -4.00
CA LEU A 10 -8.38 1.35 -2.91
C LEU A 10 -9.86 1.69 -2.78
N ARG A 11 -10.55 1.92 -3.91
CA ARG A 11 -12.00 2.12 -3.93
C ARG A 11 -12.72 0.94 -3.28
N ARG A 12 -12.38 -0.29 -3.67
CA ARG A 12 -12.95 -1.52 -3.09
C ARG A 12 -12.61 -1.69 -1.60
N ALA A 13 -11.40 -1.35 -1.18
CA ALA A 13 -11.02 -1.40 0.24
C ALA A 13 -11.92 -0.48 1.10
N LYS A 14 -12.24 0.71 0.58
CA LYS A 14 -13.17 1.66 1.23
C LYS A 14 -14.61 1.15 1.24
N GLU A 15 -15.04 0.45 0.18
CA GLU A 15 -16.37 -0.16 0.13
C GLU A 15 -16.52 -1.26 1.18
N ASP A 16 -15.55 -2.17 1.28
CA ASP A 16 -15.55 -3.24 2.28
C ASP A 16 -15.57 -2.66 3.69
N PHE A 17 -14.73 -1.65 3.95
CA PHE A 17 -14.72 -0.93 5.22
C PHE A 17 -16.09 -0.33 5.55
N SER A 18 -16.73 0.32 4.57
CA SER A 18 -18.05 0.94 4.76
C SER A 18 -19.15 -0.08 5.05
N LYS A 19 -19.00 -1.32 4.56
CA LYS A 19 -19.90 -2.45 4.84
C LYS A 19 -19.59 -3.16 6.16
N GLY A 20 -18.54 -2.75 6.88
CA GLY A 20 -18.08 -3.40 8.11
C GLY A 20 -17.21 -4.64 7.88
N ASP A 21 -16.81 -4.94 6.65
CA ASP A 21 -15.91 -6.04 6.33
C ASP A 21 -14.44 -5.61 6.46
N PHE A 22 -14.02 -5.45 7.72
CA PHE A 22 -12.68 -4.98 8.07
C PHE A 22 -11.58 -5.97 7.64
N LYS A 23 -11.91 -7.26 7.62
CA LYS A 23 -10.99 -8.32 7.16
C LYS A 23 -10.67 -8.15 5.68
N GLN A 24 -11.70 -8.02 4.83
CA GLN A 24 -11.50 -7.83 3.39
C GLN A 24 -10.92 -6.45 3.07
N ALA A 25 -11.25 -5.40 3.83
CA ALA A 25 -10.61 -4.10 3.72
C ALA A 25 -9.09 -4.21 3.97
N SER A 26 -8.67 -4.97 5.00
CA SER A 26 -7.25 -5.21 5.30
C SER A 26 -6.50 -5.98 4.22
N GLU A 27 -7.13 -6.99 3.60
CA GLU A 27 -6.54 -7.70 2.45
C GLU A 27 -6.24 -6.72 1.30
N LYS A 28 -7.22 -5.87 0.99
CA LYS A 28 -7.11 -4.93 -0.13
C LYS A 28 -6.10 -3.83 0.15
N ILE A 29 -5.97 -3.36 1.39
CA ILE A 29 -4.90 -2.43 1.80
C ILE A 29 -3.53 -2.94 1.37
N LEU A 30 -3.22 -4.21 1.63
CA LEU A 30 -1.95 -4.82 1.21
C LEU A 30 -1.84 -4.88 -0.32
N GLY A 31 -2.92 -5.26 -1.00
CA GLY A 31 -2.98 -5.30 -2.47
C GLY A 31 -2.70 -3.94 -3.11
N VAL A 32 -3.32 -2.88 -2.58
CA VAL A 32 -3.15 -1.49 -3.04
C VAL A 32 -1.69 -1.08 -2.95
N THR A 33 -1.05 -1.28 -1.79
CA THR A 33 0.34 -0.86 -1.59
C THR A 33 1.31 -1.66 -2.47
N ALA A 34 1.11 -2.97 -2.60
CA ALA A 34 1.93 -3.80 -3.48
C ALA A 34 1.80 -3.38 -4.96
N LEU A 35 0.58 -3.08 -5.43
CA LEU A 35 0.34 -2.61 -6.80
C LEU A 35 0.96 -1.24 -7.05
N ALA A 36 0.82 -0.30 -6.10
CA ALA A 36 1.41 1.03 -6.22
C ALA A 36 2.94 0.99 -6.29
N VAL A 37 3.59 0.18 -5.44
CA VAL A 37 5.06 -0.01 -5.48
C VAL A 37 5.50 -0.65 -6.80
N LYS A 38 4.80 -1.67 -7.29
CA LYS A 38 5.06 -2.27 -8.62
C LYS A 38 4.91 -1.25 -9.73
N ALA A 39 3.92 -0.37 -9.64
CA ALA A 39 3.69 0.69 -10.60
C ALA A 39 4.88 1.67 -10.62
N VAL A 40 5.35 2.14 -9.47
CA VAL A 40 6.50 3.06 -9.36
C VAL A 40 7.76 2.42 -9.94
N ALA A 41 8.05 1.16 -9.58
CA ALA A 41 9.20 0.42 -10.10
C ALA A 41 9.15 0.27 -11.63
N TYR A 42 7.98 -0.06 -12.17
CA TYR A 42 7.80 -0.20 -13.61
C TYR A 42 7.92 1.14 -14.34
N MET A 43 7.32 2.21 -13.82
CA MET A 43 7.35 3.53 -14.47
C MET A 43 8.73 4.19 -14.43
N ARG A 44 9.48 4.04 -13.32
CA ARG A 44 10.79 4.70 -13.15
C ARG A 44 11.93 3.96 -13.85
N SER A 45 11.89 2.62 -13.91
CA SER A 45 13.03 1.82 -14.38
C SER A 45 12.66 0.61 -15.22
N GLY A 46 11.38 0.43 -15.59
CA GLY A 46 10.92 -0.76 -16.33
C GLY A 46 10.94 -2.05 -15.51
N SER A 47 11.24 -1.98 -14.21
CA SER A 47 11.45 -3.14 -13.34
C SER A 47 10.12 -3.79 -12.95
N ARG A 48 10.03 -5.12 -13.05
CA ARG A 48 8.85 -5.91 -12.65
C ARG A 48 9.13 -6.67 -11.37
N LEU A 49 8.68 -6.14 -10.24
CA LEU A 49 8.80 -6.79 -8.93
C LEU A 49 7.79 -7.94 -8.81
N LYS A 50 8.25 -9.13 -8.42
CA LYS A 50 7.48 -10.39 -8.40
C LYS A 50 7.21 -10.93 -7.00
N SER A 51 8.01 -10.55 -6.01
CA SER A 51 7.98 -11.10 -4.65
C SER A 51 7.81 -10.05 -3.56
N HIS A 52 7.41 -10.47 -2.35
CA HIS A 52 7.36 -9.59 -1.18
C HIS A 52 8.74 -9.07 -0.78
N GLY A 53 9.80 -9.86 -0.97
CA GLY A 53 11.18 -9.43 -0.72
C GLY A 53 11.58 -8.26 -1.63
N GLU A 54 11.35 -8.39 -2.94
CA GLU A 54 11.64 -7.32 -3.90
C GLU A 54 10.83 -6.04 -3.63
N LEU A 55 9.57 -6.16 -3.19
CA LEU A 55 8.78 -5.00 -2.75
C LEU A 55 9.43 -4.30 -1.55
N TRP A 56 9.89 -5.08 -0.57
CA TRP A 56 10.52 -4.56 0.64
C TRP A 56 11.82 -3.83 0.33
N GLU A 57 12.69 -4.45 -0.47
CA GLU A 57 13.95 -3.88 -0.93
C GLU A 57 13.71 -2.59 -1.72
N TYR A 58 12.73 -2.59 -2.62
CA TYR A 58 12.41 -1.42 -3.43
C TYR A 58 11.89 -0.26 -2.57
N VAL A 59 11.00 -0.50 -1.60
CA VAL A 59 10.54 0.54 -0.67
C VAL A 59 11.69 1.09 0.15
N ASN A 60 12.60 0.24 0.65
CA ASN A 60 13.79 0.70 1.36
C ASN A 60 14.68 1.58 0.47
N LYS A 61 14.86 1.21 -0.80
CA LYS A 61 15.55 2.05 -1.78
C LYS A 61 14.88 3.42 -1.93
N LEU A 62 13.54 3.47 -2.03
CA LEU A 62 12.80 4.74 -2.10
C LEU A 62 13.01 5.60 -0.85
N VAL A 63 13.03 5.00 0.35
CA VAL A 63 13.29 5.72 1.60
C VAL A 63 14.67 6.39 1.57
N ILE A 64 15.70 5.64 1.18
CA ILE A 64 17.08 6.15 1.07
C ILE A 64 17.17 7.26 0.00
N GLU A 65 16.63 7.01 -1.20
CA GLU A 65 16.66 7.95 -2.32
C GLU A 65 15.97 9.29 -1.98
N THR A 66 14.89 9.25 -1.21
CA THR A 66 14.07 10.43 -0.90
C THR A 66 14.39 11.06 0.47
N SER A 67 15.19 10.38 1.29
CA SER A 67 15.37 10.69 2.72
C SER A 67 14.04 10.80 3.50
N ASP A 68 12.98 10.13 3.02
CA ASP A 68 11.64 10.18 3.61
C ASP A 68 11.32 8.89 4.38
N GLU A 69 11.72 8.85 5.64
CA GLU A 69 11.43 7.76 6.57
C GLU A 69 9.92 7.45 6.73
N LYS A 70 9.04 8.40 6.37
CA LYS A 70 7.60 8.19 6.43
C LYS A 70 7.15 7.14 5.40
N LEU A 71 7.81 7.01 4.25
CA LEU A 71 7.52 5.94 3.28
C LEU A 71 7.67 4.56 3.92
N GLY A 72 8.77 4.33 4.64
CA GLY A 72 9.02 3.07 5.34
C GLY A 72 8.00 2.80 6.44
N ARG A 73 7.61 3.81 7.22
CA ARG A 73 6.57 3.67 8.25
C ARG A 73 5.21 3.31 7.66
N LEU A 74 4.77 4.02 6.62
CA LEU A 74 3.46 3.78 5.99
C LEU A 74 3.41 2.39 5.31
N TRP A 75 4.52 1.95 4.70
CA TRP A 75 4.65 0.59 4.19
C TRP A 75 4.43 -0.45 5.30
N ARG A 76 5.08 -0.29 6.46
CA ARG A 76 4.91 -1.20 7.60
C ARG A 76 3.47 -1.22 8.13
N THR A 77 2.77 -0.09 8.14
CA THR A 77 1.34 -0.03 8.47
C THR A 77 0.53 -0.94 7.53
N ALA A 78 0.74 -0.85 6.21
CA ALA A 78 0.04 -1.71 5.26
C ALA A 78 0.39 -3.20 5.42
N ILE A 79 1.65 -3.53 5.73
CA ILE A 79 2.05 -4.92 6.03
C ILE A 79 1.35 -5.44 7.29
N SER A 80 1.13 -4.61 8.31
CA SER A 80 0.42 -5.03 9.52
C SER A 80 -1.03 -5.47 9.23
N MET A 81 -1.67 -4.91 8.21
CA MET A 81 -3.01 -5.33 7.78
C MET A 81 -3.04 -6.74 7.21
N HIS A 82 -1.90 -7.29 6.78
CA HIS A 82 -1.80 -8.70 6.42
C HIS A 82 -2.06 -9.61 7.62
N VAL A 83 -1.56 -9.23 8.81
CA VAL A 83 -1.85 -9.95 10.06
C VAL A 83 -3.35 -9.88 10.36
N ASN A 84 -3.95 -8.69 10.21
CA ASN A 84 -5.38 -8.54 10.43
C ASN A 84 -6.23 -9.38 9.48
N PHE A 85 -5.85 -9.48 8.20
CA PHE A 85 -6.56 -10.32 7.25
C PHE A 85 -6.62 -11.79 7.72
N TYR A 86 -5.55 -12.34 8.28
CA TYR A 86 -5.56 -13.72 8.79
C TYR A 86 -6.19 -13.88 10.17
N LYS A 87 -6.03 -12.88 11.04
CA LYS A 87 -6.33 -13.01 12.47
C LYS A 87 -7.60 -12.28 12.91
N ASN A 88 -8.05 -11.31 12.13
CA ASN A 88 -9.21 -10.45 12.39
C ASN A 88 -9.15 -9.77 13.78
N TRP A 89 -7.99 -9.21 14.13
CA TRP A 89 -7.70 -8.60 15.44
C TRP A 89 -7.87 -7.08 15.47
N ALA A 90 -7.65 -6.40 14.34
CA ALA A 90 -7.66 -4.95 14.28
C ALA A 90 -9.09 -4.43 14.46
N SER A 91 -9.24 -3.39 15.27
CA SER A 91 -10.52 -2.69 15.42
C SER A 91 -10.86 -1.92 14.15
N ARG A 92 -12.12 -1.48 14.05
CA ARG A 92 -12.57 -0.57 12.99
C ARG A 92 -11.67 0.66 12.87
N GLU A 93 -11.34 1.30 13.99
CA GLU A 93 -10.52 2.50 14.04
C GLU A 93 -9.10 2.24 13.52
N GLU A 94 -8.54 1.06 13.79
CA GLU A 94 -7.22 0.68 13.30
C GLU A 94 -7.22 0.45 11.78
N VAL A 95 -8.25 -0.18 11.25
CA VAL A 95 -8.41 -0.33 9.79
C VAL A 95 -8.64 1.02 9.13
N GLU A 96 -9.40 1.92 9.75
CA GLU A 96 -9.62 3.29 9.25
C GLU A 96 -8.31 4.09 9.21
N ARG A 97 -7.50 4.04 10.28
CA ARG A 97 -6.17 4.65 10.31
C ARG A 97 -5.27 4.09 9.23
N SER A 98 -5.29 2.77 9.03
CA SER A 98 -4.51 2.10 8.01
C SER A 98 -4.92 2.51 6.60
N LEU A 99 -6.21 2.67 6.32
CA LEU A 99 -6.69 3.21 5.04
C LEU A 99 -6.13 4.63 4.78
N LYS A 100 -6.23 5.52 5.78
CA LYS A 100 -5.69 6.89 5.67
C LYS A 100 -4.19 6.92 5.43
N ASP A 101 -3.46 5.98 6.03
CA ASP A 101 -2.01 5.87 5.85
C ASP A 101 -1.63 5.30 4.49
N VAL A 102 -2.41 4.35 3.95
CA VAL A 102 -2.25 3.86 2.58
C VAL A 102 -2.49 4.97 1.56
N GLU A 103 -3.50 5.81 1.76
CA GLU A 103 -3.75 6.98 0.90
C GLU A 103 -2.54 7.92 0.85
N LYS A 104 -1.99 8.28 2.03
CA LYS A 104 -0.77 9.10 2.11
C LYS A 104 0.43 8.41 1.45
N PHE A 105 0.54 7.09 1.55
CA PHE A 105 1.60 6.33 0.90
C PHE A 105 1.49 6.43 -0.62
N LEU A 106 0.28 6.26 -1.16
CA LEU A 106 -0.01 6.42 -2.59
C LEU A 106 0.30 7.84 -3.07
N GLU A 107 -0.10 8.87 -2.34
CA GLU A 107 0.23 10.27 -2.67
C GLU A 107 1.74 10.49 -2.76
N LYS A 108 2.51 9.97 -1.80
CA LYS A 108 3.97 10.06 -1.82
C LYS A 108 4.57 9.32 -3.01
N LEU A 109 4.13 8.10 -3.27
CA LEU A 109 4.57 7.32 -4.43
C LEU A 109 4.23 8.01 -5.76
N LYS A 110 3.05 8.63 -5.87
CA LYS A 110 2.60 9.34 -7.08
C LYS A 110 3.53 10.50 -7.42
N LYS A 111 3.99 11.25 -6.40
CA LYS A 111 4.98 12.33 -6.58
C LYS A 111 6.33 11.84 -7.13
N LEU A 112 6.68 10.57 -6.91
CA LEU A 112 7.90 9.98 -7.47
C LEU A 112 7.77 9.56 -8.93
N CYS A 113 6.55 9.55 -9.49
CA CYS A 113 6.24 9.07 -10.84
C CYS A 113 5.98 10.21 -11.85
N GLY A 114 5.92 11.47 -11.40
CA GLY A 114 5.76 12.64 -12.27
C GLY A 114 4.29 13.02 -12.55
N LYS A 115 3.75 13.92 -11.74
CA LYS A 115 3.77 15.37 -12.03
C LYS A 115 4.31 16.09 -10.81
#